data_AF-I4BUU5-F1
#
_entry.id   AF-I4BUU5-F1
#
_cell.length_a   1.000
_cell.length_b   1.000
_cell.length_c   1.000
_cell.angle_alpha   90.00
_cell.angle_beta   90.00
_cell.angle_gamma   90.00
#
_symmetry.space_group_name_H-M   'P 1'
#
loop_
_entity.id
_entity.type
_entity.pdbx_description
1 polymer ?
#
loop_
_entity_poly.entity_id
_entity_poly.type
_entity_poly.pdbx_seq_one_letter_code
_entity_poly.pdbx_strand_id
1 'polypeptide(L)'
;MSFFYEIISNNPRIKSFPNCTYIEGPVLDVLIALRDKVHRGYRILSHPLTGNLPASRRLFLSVVVFKPSLQQEDHFVDLDSIKLVESALDIYRNSKPSFPLQSTKAMEDMQYLDEELIMPVLRQCGITSQEGVH
;
A
#
# COMPACT_ATOMS: atom_id res chain seq x y z
N MET A 1 17.27 6.57 -12.02
CA MET A 1 17.25 5.24 -11.36
C MET A 1 15.92 4.58 -11.69
N SER A 2 15.94 3.38 -12.27
CA SER A 2 14.72 2.60 -12.45
C SER A 2 14.46 1.85 -11.16
N PHE A 3 13.39 2.21 -10.45
CA PHE A 3 12.96 1.49 -9.27
C PHE A 3 12.06 0.34 -9.69
N PHE A 4 12.31 -0.84 -9.13
CA PHE A 4 11.52 -2.05 -9.40
C PHE A 4 10.27 -2.15 -8.52
N TYR A 5 9.94 -1.10 -7.77
CA TYR A 5 8.76 -1.03 -6.94
C TYR A 5 7.98 0.28 -7.16
N GLU A 6 6.72 0.26 -6.76
CA GLU A 6 5.84 1.41 -6.67
C GLU A 6 5.06 1.31 -5.35
N ILE A 7 4.76 2.45 -4.71
CA ILE A 7 3.94 2.51 -3.51
C ILE A 7 2.60 3.11 -3.90
N ILE A 8 1.49 2.46 -3.55
CA ILE A 8 0.14 2.99 -3.75
C ILE A 8 -0.41 3.32 -2.37
N SER A 9 -0.75 4.59 -2.13
CA SER A 9 -1.05 5.06 -0.78
C SER A 9 -1.99 6.26 -0.77
N ASN A 10 -2.86 6.35 0.24
CA ASN A 10 -3.57 7.59 0.59
C ASN A 10 -2.99 8.28 1.83
N ASN A 11 -1.87 7.80 2.36
CA ASN A 11 -1.23 8.32 3.56
C ASN A 11 -0.37 9.56 3.22
N PRO A 12 -0.69 10.75 3.75
CA PRO A 12 0.07 11.97 3.45
C PRO A 12 1.57 11.87 3.82
N ARG A 13 1.93 11.05 4.81
CA ARG A 13 3.34 10.85 5.21
C ARG A 13 4.18 10.16 4.14
N ILE A 14 3.54 9.34 3.30
CA ILE A 14 4.19 8.56 2.24
C ILE A 14 4.21 9.30 0.90
N LYS A 15 3.41 10.37 0.76
CA LYS A 15 3.29 11.14 -0.48
C LYS A 15 4.64 11.65 -1.03
N SER A 16 5.61 11.92 -0.16
CA SER A 16 6.95 12.38 -0.54
C SER A 16 7.93 11.25 -0.88
N PHE A 17 7.55 9.98 -0.72
CA PHE A 17 8.42 8.85 -0.97
C PHE A 17 8.62 8.66 -2.48
N PRO A 18 9.82 8.21 -2.91
CA PRO A 18 10.07 7.92 -4.30
C PRO A 18 9.13 6.81 -4.81
N ASN A 19 8.63 6.97 -6.04
CA ASN A 19 7.71 6.04 -6.71
C ASN A 19 6.38 5.83 -5.97
N CYS A 20 5.89 6.86 -5.28
CA CYS A 20 4.55 6.86 -4.70
C CYS A 20 3.50 7.32 -5.73
N THR A 21 2.51 6.49 -5.97
CA THR A 21 1.22 6.85 -6.54
C THR A 21 0.28 7.20 -5.39
N TYR A 22 0.15 8.50 -5.13
CA TYR A 22 -0.73 9.02 -4.09
C TYR A 22 -2.19 9.05 -4.58
N ILE A 23 -3.10 8.49 -3.79
CA ILE A 23 -4.54 8.46 -4.03
C ILE A 23 -5.22 9.35 -3.00
N GLU A 24 -5.86 10.41 -3.45
CA GLU A 24 -6.69 11.24 -2.59
C GLU A 24 -8.07 10.59 -2.46
N GLY A 25 -8.31 9.92 -1.33
CA GLY A 25 -9.57 9.22 -1.11
C GLY A 25 -9.50 8.19 0.03
N PRO A 26 -10.61 7.45 0.26
CA PRO A 26 -10.65 6.37 1.23
C PRO A 26 -9.74 5.19 0.83
N VAL A 27 -9.51 4.29 1.79
CA VAL A 27 -8.75 3.04 1.58
C VAL A 27 -9.28 2.21 0.40
N LEU A 28 -10.58 2.27 0.13
CA LEU A 28 -11.18 1.55 -0.99
C LEU A 28 -10.62 2.00 -2.35
N ASP A 29 -10.33 3.30 -2.51
CA ASP A 29 -9.78 3.83 -3.76
C ASP A 29 -8.33 3.38 -3.96
N VAL A 30 -7.56 3.28 -2.87
CA VAL A 30 -6.22 2.67 -2.88
C VAL A 30 -6.28 1.22 -3.34
N LEU A 31 -7.25 0.44 -2.83
CA LEU A 31 -7.43 -0.97 -3.22
C LEU A 31 -7.90 -1.13 -4.66
N ILE A 32 -8.74 -0.22 -5.18
CA ILE A 32 -9.14 -0.21 -6.59
C ILE A 32 -7.93 0.08 -7.48
N ALA A 33 -7.14 1.10 -7.14
CA ALA A 33 -5.90 1.40 -7.87
C ALA A 33 -4.90 0.23 -7.81
N LEU A 34 -4.77 -0.41 -6.66
CA LEU A 34 -3.96 -1.62 -6.49
C LEU A 34 -4.43 -2.75 -7.41
N ARG A 35 -5.73 -3.03 -7.45
CA ARG A 35 -6.32 -4.05 -8.31
C ARG A 35 -6.00 -3.76 -9.78
N ASP A 36 -6.19 -2.53 -10.23
CA ASP A 36 -5.94 -2.14 -11.62
C ASP A 36 -4.46 -2.31 -12.00
N LYS A 37 -3.53 -2.07 -11.05
CA LYS A 37 -2.09 -2.33 -11.24
C LYS A 37 -1.78 -3.83 -11.29
N VAL A 38 -2.35 -4.63 -10.40
CA VAL A 38 -2.16 -6.09 -10.38
C VAL A 38 -2.61 -6.72 -11.70
N HIS A 39 -3.75 -6.28 -12.24
CA HIS A 39 -4.24 -6.75 -13.55
C HIS A 39 -3.33 -6.31 -14.73
N ARG A 40 -2.47 -5.32 -14.53
CA ARG A 40 -1.42 -4.90 -15.48
C ARG A 40 -0.08 -5.62 -15.25
N GLY A 41 -0.06 -6.68 -14.43
CA GLY A 41 1.14 -7.49 -14.16
C GLY A 41 2.00 -7.02 -12.99
N TYR A 42 1.51 -6.09 -12.16
CA TYR A 42 2.18 -5.77 -10.90
C TYR A 42 1.97 -6.88 -9.87
N ARG A 43 2.99 -7.13 -9.05
CA ARG A 43 2.93 -8.12 -7.95
C ARG A 43 2.92 -7.43 -6.60
N ILE A 44 2.05 -7.86 -5.68
CA ILE A 44 1.98 -7.30 -4.32
C ILE A 44 3.19 -7.77 -3.50
N LEU A 45 3.89 -6.83 -2.85
CA LEU A 45 5.03 -7.12 -1.97
C LEU A 45 4.69 -6.95 -0.48
N SER A 46 3.72 -6.10 -0.15
CA SER A 46 3.24 -5.90 1.22
C SER A 46 1.77 -6.27 1.35
N HIS A 47 1.41 -7.07 2.35
CA HIS A 47 0.04 -7.55 2.51
C HIS A 47 -0.95 -6.40 2.86
N PRO A 48 -2.03 -6.16 2.09
CA PRO A 48 -2.97 -5.04 2.30
C PRO A 48 -3.74 -5.08 3.63
N LEU A 49 -3.81 -6.25 4.26
CA LEU A 49 -4.47 -6.46 5.57
C LEU A 49 -3.49 -6.49 6.74
N THR A 50 -2.28 -5.93 6.58
CA THR A 50 -1.26 -5.92 7.63
C THR A 50 -1.69 -5.11 8.87
N GLY A 51 -1.05 -5.33 10.02
CA GLY A 51 -1.15 -4.44 11.19
C GLY A 51 -2.34 -4.59 12.14
N ASN A 52 -3.09 -5.71 12.11
CA ASN A 52 -4.19 -6.02 13.05
C ASN A 52 -5.28 -4.93 13.24
N LEU A 53 -5.31 -3.91 12.39
CA LEU A 53 -6.29 -2.84 12.45
C LEU A 53 -7.56 -3.25 11.69
N PRO A 54 -8.75 -3.20 12.31
CA PRO A 54 -9.99 -3.51 11.61
C PRO A 54 -10.20 -2.60 10.41
N ALA A 55 -10.62 -3.17 9.28
CA ALA A 55 -10.92 -2.44 8.05
C ALA A 55 -11.91 -1.28 8.29
N SER A 56 -12.89 -1.49 9.19
CA SER A 56 -13.89 -0.48 9.57
C SER A 56 -13.31 0.78 10.23
N ARG A 57 -12.10 0.71 10.79
CA ARG A 57 -11.45 1.83 11.50
C ARG A 57 -10.24 2.39 10.76
N ARG A 58 -9.84 1.78 9.65
CA ARG A 58 -8.61 2.15 8.95
C ARG A 58 -8.85 3.31 7.99
N LEU A 59 -8.13 4.41 8.23
CA LEU A 59 -8.18 5.62 7.41
C LEU A 59 -7.11 5.64 6.32
N PHE A 60 -5.94 5.06 6.63
CA PHE A 60 -4.78 5.06 5.74
C PHE A 60 -4.38 3.64 5.39
N LEU A 61 -4.03 3.44 4.13
CA LEU A 61 -3.48 2.20 3.61
C LEU A 61 -2.36 2.52 2.63
N SER A 62 -1.25 1.84 2.81
CA SER A 62 -0.14 1.84 1.87
C SER A 62 0.23 0.43 1.44
N VAL A 63 0.45 0.24 0.15
CA VAL A 63 0.83 -1.04 -0.43
C VAL A 63 2.02 -0.86 -1.37
N VAL A 64 3.06 -1.66 -1.15
CA VAL A 64 4.23 -1.76 -2.02
C VAL A 64 3.98 -2.85 -3.05
N VAL A 65 4.21 -2.53 -4.32
CA VAL A 65 4.09 -3.47 -5.44
C VAL A 65 5.38 -3.51 -6.24
N PHE A 66 5.71 -4.67 -6.78
CA PHE A 66 6.76 -4.86 -7.77
C PHE A 66 6.24 -4.41 -9.15
N LYS A 67 7.03 -3.60 -9.84
CA LYS A 67 6.71 -3.11 -11.17
C LYS A 67 7.27 -4.08 -12.23
N PRO A 68 6.44 -4.62 -13.14
CA PRO A 68 6.94 -5.48 -14.20
C PRO A 68 7.87 -4.71 -15.13
N SER A 69 8.89 -5.39 -15.67
CA SER A 69 9.77 -4.79 -16.67
C SER A 69 9.06 -4.72 -18.02
N LEU A 70 9.09 -3.56 -18.68
CA LEU A 70 8.49 -3.34 -20.00
C LEU A 70 9.11 -4.19 -21.12
N GLN A 71 10.22 -4.89 -20.84
CA GLN A 71 10.96 -5.70 -21.80
C GLN A 71 10.52 -7.17 -21.82
N GLN A 72 9.67 -7.61 -20.88
CA GLN A 72 9.13 -8.96 -20.90
C GLN A 72 7.81 -8.97 -21.68
N GLU A 73 7.82 -9.63 -22.84
CA GLU A 73 6.65 -9.80 -23.72
C GLU A 73 5.56 -10.66 -23.04
N ASP A 74 5.95 -11.50 -22.08
CA ASP A 74 5.02 -12.23 -21.20
C ASP A 74 4.73 -11.41 -19.94
N HIS A 75 3.68 -10.60 -19.97
CA HIS A 75 3.09 -10.03 -18.75
C HIS A 75 2.42 -11.16 -17.95
N PHE A 76 3.20 -11.87 -17.15
CA PHE A 76 2.67 -12.87 -16.23
C PHE A 76 1.87 -12.18 -15.14
N VAL A 77 0.58 -12.48 -15.06
CA VAL A 77 -0.29 -11.96 -14.01
C VAL A 77 -0.14 -12.85 -12.78
N ASP A 78 0.25 -12.25 -11.67
CA ASP A 78 0.42 -12.93 -10.39
C ASP A 78 -0.96 -13.24 -9.78
N LEU A 79 -1.41 -14.49 -9.94
CA LEU A 79 -2.73 -14.92 -9.48
C LEU A 79 -2.91 -14.80 -7.96
N ASP A 80 -1.83 -14.93 -7.19
CA ASP A 80 -1.88 -14.76 -5.74
C ASP A 80 -2.12 -13.30 -5.35
N SER A 81 -1.49 -12.36 -6.06
CA SER A 81 -1.77 -10.92 -5.95
C SER A 81 -3.21 -10.59 -6.32
N ILE A 82 -3.78 -11.23 -7.36
CA ILE A 82 -5.22 -11.07 -7.69
C ILE A 82 -6.08 -11.52 -6.52
N LYS A 83 -5.90 -12.76 -6.05
CA LYS A 83 -6.69 -13.31 -4.94
C LYS A 83 -6.58 -12.44 -3.70
N LEU A 84 -5.39 -11.92 -3.43
CA LEU A 84 -5.11 -11.07 -2.29
C LEU A 84 -5.84 -9.74 -2.37
N VAL A 85 -5.77 -9.02 -3.49
CA VAL A 85 -6.45 -7.73 -3.63
C VAL A 85 -7.97 -7.89 -3.67
N GLU A 86 -8.50 -8.94 -4.31
CA GLU A 86 -9.94 -9.20 -4.34
C GLU A 86 -10.48 -9.56 -2.95
N SER A 87 -9.75 -10.39 -2.19
CA SER A 87 -10.09 -10.71 -0.80
C SER A 87 -10.08 -9.45 0.09
N ALA A 88 -9.07 -8.59 -0.07
CA ALA A 88 -9.02 -7.33 0.66
C ALA A 88 -10.21 -6.44 0.27
N LEU A 89 -10.48 -6.26 -1.02
CA LEU A 89 -11.63 -5.48 -1.51
C LEU A 89 -12.96 -5.97 -0.91
N ASP A 90 -13.18 -7.28 -0.86
CA ASP A 90 -14.40 -7.85 -0.27
C ASP A 90 -14.53 -7.52 1.22
N ILE A 91 -13.44 -7.68 1.99
CA ILE A 91 -13.40 -7.32 3.41
C ILE A 91 -13.72 -5.84 3.62
N TYR A 92 -13.12 -4.93 2.85
CA TYR A 92 -13.36 -3.49 3.02
C TYR A 92 -14.76 -3.07 2.56
N ARG A 93 -15.28 -3.63 1.45
CA ARG A 93 -16.65 -3.35 0.98
C ARG A 93 -17.71 -3.81 1.97
N ASN A 94 -17.49 -4.95 2.62
CA ASN A 94 -18.41 -5.50 3.62
C ASN A 94 -18.19 -4.92 5.02
N SER A 95 -17.09 -4.20 5.24
CA SER A 95 -16.85 -3.50 6.50
C SER A 95 -17.75 -2.27 6.59
N LYS A 96 -18.49 -2.15 7.69
CA LYS A 96 -19.24 -0.93 8.01
C LYS A 96 -18.26 0.09 8.56
N PRO A 97 -17.99 1.21 7.87
CA PRO A 97 -17.04 2.19 8.35
C PRO A 97 -17.52 2.74 9.69
N SER A 98 -16.65 2.68 10.69
CA SER A 98 -16.89 3.21 12.02
C SER A 98 -15.80 4.23 12.28
N PHE A 99 -16.12 5.47 11.93
CA PHE A 99 -15.29 6.62 12.19
C PHE A 99 -15.93 7.40 13.33
N PRO A 100 -15.73 7.00 14.60
CA PRO A 100 -15.97 7.96 15.68
C PRO A 100 -15.16 9.23 15.37
N LEU A 101 -15.57 10.39 15.87
CA LEU A 101 -14.78 11.63 15.73
C LEU A 101 -13.34 11.35 16.17
N GLN A 102 -12.43 11.24 15.22
CA GLN A 102 -11.02 10.93 15.47
C GLN A 102 -10.34 12.24 15.83
N SER A 103 -9.54 12.23 16.90
CA SER A 103 -8.67 13.36 17.19
C SER A 103 -7.58 13.45 16.12
N THR A 104 -7.01 14.64 15.94
CA THR A 104 -5.83 14.85 15.08
C THR A 104 -4.70 13.90 15.45
N LYS A 105 -4.46 13.69 16.74
CA LYS A 105 -3.47 12.74 17.26
C LYS A 105 -3.75 11.31 16.83
N ALA A 106 -5.01 10.84 16.91
CA ALA A 106 -5.35 9.48 16.48
C ALA A 106 -5.13 9.27 14.97
N MET A 107 -5.37 10.32 14.17
CA MET A 107 -5.06 10.30 12.74
C MET A 107 -3.55 10.22 12.51
N GLU A 108 -2.75 11.04 13.19
CA GLU A 108 -1.28 11.01 13.10
C GLU A 108 -0.71 9.65 13.50
N ASP A 109 -1.21 9.05 14.58
CA ASP A 109 -0.79 7.71 15.04
C ASP A 109 -1.10 6.64 13.97
N MET A 110 -2.27 6.72 13.32
CA MET A 110 -2.60 5.81 12.22
C MET A 110 -1.74 6.02 10.97
N GLN A 111 -1.40 7.26 10.64
CA GLN A 111 -0.49 7.55 9.53
C GLN A 111 0.90 6.99 9.81
N TYR A 112 1.41 7.18 11.03
CA TYR A 112 2.70 6.62 11.45
C TYR A 112 2.68 5.09 11.43
N LEU A 113 1.63 4.47 11.97
CA LEU A 113 1.49 3.02 11.96
C LEU A 113 1.48 2.45 10.55
N ASP A 114 0.71 3.04 9.63
CA ASP A 114 0.64 2.59 8.23
C ASP A 114 2.00 2.70 7.52
N GLU A 115 2.76 3.76 7.78
CA GLU A 115 4.14 3.92 7.31
C GLU A 115 5.05 2.81 7.83
N GLU A 116 5.07 2.58 9.14
CA GLU A 116 5.90 1.55 9.76
C GLU A 116 5.60 0.13 9.24
N LEU A 117 4.36 -0.15 8.84
CA LEU A 117 3.97 -1.44 8.30
C LEU A 117 4.58 -1.75 6.93
N ILE A 118 4.88 -0.73 6.11
CA ILE A 118 5.50 -0.92 4.80
C ILE A 118 7.03 -0.80 4.82
N MET A 119 7.59 -0.15 5.84
CA MET A 119 9.04 0.09 5.95
C MET A 119 9.92 -1.17 5.85
N PRO A 120 9.57 -2.33 6.44
CA PRO A 120 10.36 -3.54 6.27
C PRO A 120 10.46 -3.99 4.80
N VAL A 121 9.36 -3.87 4.04
CA VAL A 121 9.31 -4.25 2.62
C VAL A 121 10.11 -3.26 1.78
N LEU A 122 10.00 -1.96 2.07
CA LEU A 122 10.79 -0.92 1.39
C LEU A 122 12.29 -1.10 1.59
N ARG A 123 12.72 -1.45 2.81
CA ARG A 123 14.13 -1.77 3.11
C ARG A 123 14.62 -2.98 2.31
N GLN A 124 13.81 -4.03 2.16
CA GLN A 124 14.14 -5.19 1.33
C GLN A 124 14.22 -4.83 -0.17
N CYS A 125 13.44 -3.85 -0.63
CA CYS A 125 13.48 -3.34 -2.01
C CYS A 125 14.68 -2.43 -2.31
N GLY A 126 15.60 -2.23 -1.35
CA GLY A 126 16.81 -1.43 -1.53
C GLY A 126 16.62 0.08 -1.30
N ILE A 127 15.56 0.51 -0.61
CA ILE A 127 15.54 1.85 -0.03
C ILE A 127 16.42 1.84 1.23
N THR A 128 17.71 2.10 1.04
CA THR A 128 18.59 2.52 2.13
C THR A 128 19.02 3.96 1.86
N SER A 129 18.48 4.90 2.62
CA SER A 129 19.37 5.90 3.19
C SER A 129 20.02 5.21 4.39
N GLN A 130 21.26 4.77 4.25
CA GLN A 130 22.12 4.73 5.43
C GLN A 130 22.42 6.18 5.80
N GLU A 131 21.61 6.80 6.67
CA GLU A 131 21.99 7.95 7.50
C GLU A 131 21.10 7.85 8.77
N GLY A 132 21.57 7.76 10.02
CA GLY A 132 22.88 8.12 10.53
C GLY A 132 23.41 7.22 11.64
N VAL A 133 24.72 7.36 11.77
CA VAL A 133 25.64 6.84 12.77
C VAL A 133 25.42 7.57 14.10
N HIS A 134 25.31 6.84 15.22
CA HIS A 134 26.20 6.93 16.39
C HIS A 134 25.77 5.95 17.48
#